data_AF-A0A8C2C5P2-F1
#
_entry.id   AF-A0A8C2C5P2-F1
#
_cell.length_a   1.000
_cell.length_b   1.000
_cell.length_c   1.000
_cell.angle_alpha   90.00
_cell.angle_beta   90.00
_cell.angle_gamma   90.00
#
_symmetry.space_group_name_H-M   'P 1'
#
loop_
_entity.id
_entity.type
_entity.pdbx_description
1 polymer ?
#
loop_
_entity_poly.entity_id
_entity_poly.type
_entity_poly.pdbx_seq_one_letter_code
_entity_poly.pdbx_strand_id
1 'polypeptide(L)'
;VCIIKNITHLAFTEKLCSTIYVISPTVAPAVPETCCFSFIDFQIPTPKIVSVLKTNSHCPSPGIVVTTARTEFCVDPAEAWIKSFMEK
;
A
#
# COMPACT_ATOMS: atom_id res chain seq x y z
N VAL A 1 -19.26 1.55 37.00
CA VAL A 1 -19.32 1.10 38.42
C VAL A 1 -18.58 -0.22 38.50
N CYS A 2 -17.34 -0.23 38.99
CA CYS A 2 -16.62 -1.47 39.29
C CYS A 2 -16.78 -1.75 40.79
N ILE A 3 -17.46 -2.84 41.12
CA ILE A 3 -17.53 -3.47 42.45
C ILE A 3 -17.09 -4.92 42.18
N ILE A 4 -16.11 -5.51 42.85
CA ILE A 4 -16.23 -6.36 44.07
C ILE A 4 -14.78 -6.67 44.52
N LYS A 5 -14.33 -6.15 45.67
CA LYS A 5 -13.98 -6.81 46.97
C LYS A 5 -13.12 -8.09 46.91
N ASN A 6 -11.89 -8.07 47.43
CA ASN A 6 -11.56 -8.38 48.84
C ASN A 6 -10.07 -8.15 49.13
N ILE A 7 -9.81 -7.82 50.40
CA ILE A 7 -8.67 -7.22 51.07
C ILE A 7 -7.48 -8.17 51.27
N THR A 8 -6.28 -7.71 50.88
CA THR A 8 -5.04 -7.92 51.63
C THR A 8 -4.20 -6.63 51.54
N HIS A 9 -4.27 -5.81 52.60
CA HIS A 9 -3.35 -4.76 53.09
C HIS A 9 -2.23 -4.25 52.15
N LEU A 10 -1.86 -2.98 52.05
CA LEU A 10 -2.29 -1.65 52.52
C LEU A 10 -1.20 -0.68 51.98
N ALA A 11 -1.57 0.58 51.68
CA ALA A 11 -0.72 1.69 51.20
C ALA A 11 -0.38 1.66 49.69
N PHE A 12 -0.61 2.69 48.87
CA PHE A 12 -0.50 4.12 49.10
C PHE A 12 -1.63 4.90 48.39
N THR A 13 -2.09 5.92 49.11
CA THR A 13 -2.78 7.17 48.72
C THR A 13 -2.88 7.53 47.23
N GLU A 14 -4.10 7.90 46.84
CA GLU A 14 -4.52 8.80 45.75
C GLU A 14 -3.69 8.85 44.46
N LYS A 15 -4.19 8.19 43.40
CA LYS A 15 -3.73 8.50 42.04
C LYS A 15 -4.90 8.82 41.13
N LEU A 16 -4.90 10.10 40.74
CA LEU A 16 -5.81 10.80 39.85
C LEU A 16 -6.23 9.96 38.63
N CYS A 17 -7.49 10.13 38.23
CA CYS A 17 -8.02 9.76 36.94
C CYS A 17 -7.26 10.51 35.83
N SER A 18 -6.07 10.02 35.47
CA SER A 18 -5.20 10.67 34.48
C SER A 18 -5.27 9.90 33.17
N THR A 19 -6.22 10.35 32.33
CA THR A 19 -6.24 10.27 30.87
C THR A 19 -5.43 9.13 30.24
N ILE A 20 -6.12 8.02 29.95
CA ILE A 20 -5.64 7.04 28.96
C ILE A 20 -5.49 7.80 27.64
N TYR A 21 -4.24 8.10 27.27
CA TYR A 21 -3.93 8.68 25.96
C TYR A 21 -4.12 7.57 24.92
N VAL A 22 -5.29 7.56 24.29
CA VAL A 22 -5.62 6.62 23.20
C VAL A 22 -4.83 7.07 21.98
N ILE A 23 -3.66 6.49 21.75
CA ILE A 23 -2.97 6.65 20.47
C ILE A 23 -3.70 5.75 19.47
N SER A 24 -4.82 6.24 18.93
CA SER A 24 -5.44 5.60 17.78
C SER A 24 -4.44 5.70 16.63
N PRO A 25 -4.02 4.60 15.98
CA PRO A 25 -3.35 4.72 14.70
C PRO A 25 -4.33 5.46 13.78
N THR A 26 -3.95 6.63 13.30
CA THR A 26 -4.65 7.28 12.20
C THR A 26 -4.66 6.29 11.05
N VAL A 27 -5.80 5.62 10.83
CA VAL A 27 -6.03 4.83 9.63
C VAL A 27 -6.03 5.85 8.50
N ALA A 28 -4.88 5.97 7.82
CA ALA A 28 -4.82 6.74 6.59
C ALA A 28 -5.93 6.18 5.67
N PRO A 29 -6.70 7.04 4.98
CA PRO A 29 -7.68 6.56 4.02
C PRO A 29 -6.97 5.59 3.07
N ALA A 30 -7.54 4.39 2.91
CA ALA A 30 -6.99 3.39 2.01
C ALA A 30 -6.96 3.97 0.60
N VAL A 31 -5.79 4.44 0.17
CA VAL A 31 -5.59 4.91 -1.19
C VAL A 31 -5.72 3.68 -2.09
N PRO A 32 -6.63 3.68 -3.07
CA PRO A 32 -6.71 2.56 -4.00
C PRO A 32 -5.37 2.42 -4.72
N GLU A 33 -4.74 1.27 -4.56
CA GLU A 33 -3.50 0.94 -5.27
C GLU A 33 -3.82 0.50 -6.69
N THR A 34 -3.06 1.00 -7.67
CA THR A 34 -3.17 0.55 -9.06
C THR A 34 -2.51 -0.83 -9.20
N CYS A 35 -3.32 -1.83 -9.56
CA CYS A 35 -2.87 -3.19 -9.84
C CYS A 35 -3.22 -3.61 -11.27
N CYS A 36 -2.42 -4.52 -11.83
CA CYS A 36 -2.64 -5.11 -13.15
C CYS A 36 -3.35 -6.46 -13.05
N PHE A 37 -4.41 -6.62 -13.84
CA PHE A 37 -5.19 -7.87 -13.93
C PHE A 37 -5.26 -8.44 -15.35
N SER A 38 -4.91 -7.64 -16.35
CA SER A 38 -4.84 -8.03 -17.76
C SER A 38 -3.59 -7.43 -18.35
N PHE A 39 -2.93 -8.17 -19.23
CA PHE A 39 -1.68 -7.77 -19.86
C PHE A 39 -1.87 -7.67 -21.38
N ILE A 40 -1.12 -6.77 -22.01
CA ILE A 40 -1.08 -6.66 -23.47
C ILE A 40 0.00 -7.60 -24.04
N ASP A 41 -0.28 -8.16 -25.22
CA ASP A 41 0.65 -9.06 -25.93
C ASP A 41 1.49 -8.33 -27.01
N PHE A 42 1.29 -7.02 -27.19
CA PHE A 42 2.00 -6.23 -28.20
C PHE A 42 2.99 -5.25 -27.56
N GLN A 43 4.07 -4.95 -28.29
CA GLN A 43 5.05 -3.98 -27.85
C GLN A 43 4.56 -2.54 -28.10
N ILE A 44 4.64 -1.69 -27.07
CA ILE A 44 4.36 -0.27 -27.20
C ILE A 44 5.59 0.41 -27.83
N PRO A 45 5.44 1.16 -28.94
CA PRO A 45 6.56 1.89 -29.51
C PRO A 45 7.12 2.90 -28.50
N THR A 46 8.44 2.85 -28.27
CA THR A 46 9.17 3.73 -27.35
C THR A 46 8.79 5.21 -27.42
N PRO A 47 8.65 5.85 -28.60
CA PRO A 47 8.29 7.28 -28.66
C PRO A 47 6.87 7.60 -28.15
N LYS A 48 6.02 6.59 -27.91
CA LYS A 48 4.66 6.76 -27.36
C LYS A 48 4.61 6.57 -25.84
N ILE A 49 5.69 6.10 -25.22
CA ILE A 49 5.78 5.86 -23.78
C ILE A 49 6.04 7.19 -23.08
N VAL A 50 5.16 7.56 -22.16
CA VAL A 50 5.28 8.79 -21.35
C VAL A 50 5.90 8.45 -19.99
N SER A 51 5.44 7.38 -19.36
CA SER A 51 5.99 6.89 -18.09
C SER A 51 5.83 5.39 -17.95
N VAL A 52 6.65 4.81 -17.08
CA VAL A 52 6.65 3.39 -16.75
C VAL A 52 6.76 3.25 -15.23
N LEU A 53 5.83 2.54 -14.62
CA LEU A 53 5.74 2.35 -13.18
C LEU A 53 5.54 0.87 -12.85
N LYS A 54 6.27 0.36 -11.86
CA LYS A 54 6.00 -0.97 -11.29
C LYS A 54 4.82 -0.86 -10.34
N THR A 55 3.91 -1.84 -10.40
CA THR A 55 2.83 -1.97 -9.43
C THR A 55 3.38 -2.26 -8.03
N ASN A 56 2.58 -1.99 -6.99
CA ASN A 56 2.97 -2.32 -5.62
C ASN A 56 3.14 -3.84 -5.44
N SER A 57 4.04 -4.25 -4.56
CA SER A 57 4.20 -5.64 -4.10
C SER A 57 2.94 -6.22 -3.43
N HIS A 58 2.00 -5.38 -2.96
CA HIS A 58 0.71 -5.86 -2.45
C HIS A 58 -0.23 -6.35 -3.55
N CYS A 59 0.04 -6.04 -4.83
CA CYS A 59 -0.78 -6.53 -5.93
C CYS A 59 -0.63 -8.04 -6.10
N PRO A 60 -1.73 -8.76 -6.39
CA PRO A 60 -1.71 -10.22 -6.53
C PRO A 60 -0.86 -10.69 -7.71
N SER A 61 -0.77 -9.88 -8.77
CA SER A 61 0.12 -10.10 -9.90
C SER A 61 1.11 -8.94 -10.00
N PRO A 62 2.42 -9.21 -10.15
CA PRO A 62 3.37 -8.18 -10.49
C PRO A 62 3.06 -7.66 -11.90
N GLY A 63 3.14 -6.34 -12.08
CA GLY A 63 2.85 -5.70 -13.35
C GLY A 63 3.65 -4.43 -13.55
N ILE A 64 3.77 -4.03 -14.82
CA ILE A 64 4.35 -2.74 -15.20
C ILE A 64 3.26 -1.92 -15.88
N VAL A 65 2.91 -0.79 -15.30
CA VAL A 65 1.98 0.18 -15.90
C VAL A 65 2.77 1.10 -16.82
N VAL A 66 2.45 1.07 -18.10
CA VAL A 66 3.02 1.94 -19.13
C VAL A 66 1.96 2.96 -19.53
N THR A 67 2.20 4.23 -19.18
CA THR A 67 1.33 5.34 -19.54
C THR A 67 1.76 5.89 -20.90
N THR A 68 0.79 6.07 -21.78
CA THR A 68 0.94 6.74 -23.09
C THR A 68 0.12 8.03 -23.09
N ALA A 69 0.28 8.86 -24.11
CA ALA A 69 -0.49 10.09 -24.25
C ALA A 69 -2.02 9.88 -24.33
N ARG A 70 -2.49 8.65 -24.61
CA ARG A 70 -3.93 8.34 -24.73
C ARG A 70 -4.46 7.52 -23.58
N THR A 71 -3.67 6.60 -23.04
CA THR A 71 -4.13 5.60 -22.06
C THR A 71 -2.98 4.89 -21.37
N GLU A 72 -3.30 4.04 -20.41
CA GLU A 72 -2.39 3.21 -19.64
C GLU A 72 -2.55 1.74 -20.04
N PHE A 73 -1.42 1.04 -20.10
CA PHE A 73 -1.39 -0.38 -20.40
C PHE A 73 -0.63 -1.13 -19.32
N CYS A 74 -1.12 -2.31 -18.97
CA CYS A 74 -0.41 -3.26 -18.13
C CYS A 74 0.44 -4.18 -19.00
N VAL A 75 1.72 -4.24 -18.70
CA VAL A 75 2.73 -5.05 -19.40
C VAL A 75 3.28 -6.09 -18.43
N ASP A 76 3.41 -7.32 -18.90
CA ASP A 76 4.00 -8.40 -18.11
C ASP A 76 5.49 -8.10 -17.86
N PRO A 77 5.96 -8.09 -16.61
CA PRO A 77 7.38 -7.90 -16.31
C PRO A 77 8.31 -8.96 -16.93
N ALA A 78 7.78 -10.08 -17.43
CA ALA A 78 8.53 -11.10 -18.15
C ALA A 78 8.94 -10.67 -19.58
N GLU A 79 8.22 -9.73 -20.19
CA GLU A 79 8.46 -9.26 -21.56
C GLU A 79 9.89 -8.75 -21.74
N ALA A 80 10.59 -9.23 -22.77
CA ALA A 80 12.00 -8.86 -22.98
C ALA A 80 12.17 -7.37 -23.28
N TRP A 81 11.24 -6.79 -24.05
CA TRP A 81 11.34 -5.40 -24.50
C TRP A 81 11.16 -4.39 -23.35
N ILE A 82 10.34 -4.71 -22.34
CA ILE A 82 10.15 -3.81 -21.20
C ILE A 82 11.34 -3.86 -20.26
N LYS A 83 11.98 -5.03 -20.07
CA LYS A 83 13.22 -5.16 -19.29
C LYS A 83 14.33 -4.27 -19.86
N SER A 84 14.56 -4.33 -21.17
CA SER A 84 15.56 -3.47 -21.82
C SER A 84 15.23 -1.98 -21.74
N PHE A 85 13.96 -1.60 -21.53
CA PHE A 85 13.57 -0.22 -21.29
C PHE A 85 13.84 0.21 -19.85
N MET A 86 13.63 -0.67 -18.87
CA MET A 86 13.87 -0.39 -17.44
C MET A 86 15.35 -0.45 -17.02
N GLU A 87 16.19 -1.15 -17.77
CA GLU A 87 17.63 -1.28 -17.52
C GLU A 87 18.46 -0.12 -18.10
N LYS A 88 17.83 0.78 -18.86
CA LYS A 88 18.44 2.01 -19.37
C LYS A 88 18.38 3.13 -18.35
#